data_AF-A0A519NUU5-F1
#
_entry.id   AF-A0A519NUU5-F1
#
_cell.length_a   1.000
_cell.length_b   1.000
_cell.length_c   1.000
_cell.angle_alpha   90.00
_cell.angle_beta   90.00
_cell.angle_gamma   90.00
#
_symmetry.space_group_name_H-M   'P 1'
#
loop_
_entity.id
_entity.type
_entity.pdbx_description
1 polymer ?
#
loop_
_entity_poly.entity_id
_entity_poly.type
_entity_poly.pdbx_seq_one_letter_code
_entity_poly.pdbx_strand_id
1 'polypeptide(L)'
;GSGLFFWFRTQGWDGVLGLAIATSVSAWVNVGLLAGVLIHEKAWRPSPAFVSRIARVLAASAVMAGLLLLASINYGLLSRILLAKEIAVLVVCGLGAAAYGVCLFAFRAVTLSELKATLRREPGGGAVSGLD
;
A
#
# COMPACT_ATOMS: atom_id res chain seq x y z
N GLY A 1 -13.40 -1.54 -17.36
CA GLY A 1 -14.34 -0.70 -16.59
C GLY A 1 -15.77 -1.00 -16.98
N SER A 2 -16.25 -0.45 -18.09
CA SER A 2 -17.64 -0.62 -18.57
C SER A 2 -18.07 -2.07 -18.76
N GLY A 3 -17.22 -2.94 -19.33
CA GLY A 3 -17.54 -4.37 -19.47
C GLY A 3 -17.75 -5.09 -18.12
N LEU A 4 -16.87 -4.83 -17.14
CA LEU A 4 -16.98 -5.41 -15.79
C LEU A 4 -18.20 -4.85 -15.03
N PHE A 5 -18.53 -3.57 -15.25
CA PHE A 5 -19.72 -2.91 -14.69
C PHE A 5 -21.01 -3.60 -15.12
N PHE A 6 -21.18 -3.85 -16.43
CA PHE A 6 -22.38 -4.51 -16.94
C PHE A 6 -22.44 -5.98 -16.51
N TRP A 7 -21.31 -6.69 -16.52
CA TRP A 7 -21.24 -8.08 -16.08
C TRP A 7 -21.57 -8.25 -14.58
N PHE A 8 -21.06 -7.38 -13.71
CA PHE A 8 -21.43 -7.41 -12.29
C PHE A 8 -22.91 -7.08 -12.06
N ARG A 9 -23.48 -6.13 -12.82
CA ARG A 9 -24.92 -5.88 -12.76
C ARG A 9 -25.75 -7.10 -13.17
N THR A 10 -25.29 -7.91 -14.12
CA THR A 10 -26.01 -9.15 -14.50
C THR A 10 -25.96 -10.24 -13.42
N GLN A 11 -24.97 -10.22 -12.53
CA GLN A 11 -24.82 -11.15 -11.41
C GLN A 11 -25.47 -10.62 -10.10
N GLY A 12 -26.16 -9.47 -10.16
CA GLY A 12 -26.77 -8.81 -9.00
C GLY A 12 -25.77 -8.08 -8.09
N TRP A 13 -24.54 -7.84 -8.54
CA TRP A 13 -23.50 -7.10 -7.80
C TRP A 13 -23.48 -5.63 -8.20
N ASP A 14 -22.90 -4.78 -7.34
CA ASP A 14 -22.76 -3.36 -7.64
C ASP A 14 -21.76 -3.12 -8.77
N GLY A 15 -22.24 -2.56 -9.88
CA GLY A 15 -21.41 -2.26 -11.06
C GLY A 15 -20.28 -1.27 -10.75
N VAL A 16 -20.43 -0.39 -9.75
CA VAL A 16 -19.40 0.58 -9.34
C VAL A 16 -18.11 -0.12 -8.91
N LEU A 17 -18.20 -1.32 -8.32
CA LEU A 17 -17.05 -2.15 -7.99
C LEU A 17 -16.19 -2.45 -9.23
N GLY A 18 -16.82 -2.68 -10.38
CA GLY A 18 -16.13 -2.95 -11.64
C GLY A 18 -15.37 -1.73 -12.20
N LEU A 19 -15.81 -0.52 -11.88
CA LEU A 19 -15.09 0.70 -12.19
C LEU A 19 -13.89 0.88 -11.25
N ALA A 20 -14.08 0.65 -9.94
CA ALA A 20 -13.00 0.74 -8.96
C ALA A 20 -11.84 -0.22 -9.29
N ILE A 21 -12.16 -1.49 -9.61
CA ILE A 21 -11.17 -2.48 -10.02
C ILE A 21 -10.45 -2.03 -11.30
N ALA A 22 -11.17 -1.50 -12.28
CA ALA A 22 -10.57 -1.05 -13.53
C ALA A 22 -9.58 0.11 -13.32
N THR A 23 -9.89 1.07 -12.45
CA THR A 23 -8.99 2.17 -12.12
C THR A 23 -7.74 1.67 -11.41
N SER A 24 -7.87 0.81 -10.40
CA SER A 24 -6.72 0.23 -9.70
C SER A 24 -5.83 -0.59 -10.62
N VAL A 25 -6.42 -1.40 -11.51
CA VAL A 25 -5.67 -2.19 -12.50
C VAL A 25 -4.96 -1.27 -13.50
N SER A 26 -5.63 -0.25 -14.00
CA SER A 26 -5.03 0.73 -14.92
C SER A 26 -3.82 1.43 -14.30
N ALA A 27 -3.88 1.80 -13.02
CA ALA A 27 -2.75 2.39 -12.30
C ALA A 27 -1.54 1.43 -12.25
N TRP A 28 -1.75 0.15 -11.92
CA TRP A 28 -0.67 -0.83 -11.88
C TRP A 28 -0.10 -1.17 -13.26
N VAL A 29 -0.94 -1.23 -14.29
CA VAL A 29 -0.49 -1.38 -15.68
C VAL A 29 0.42 -0.22 -16.07
N ASN A 30 0.03 1.01 -15.73
CA ASN A 30 0.84 2.20 -16.00
C ASN A 30 2.20 2.16 -15.27
N VAL A 31 2.21 1.76 -13.99
CA VAL A 31 3.46 1.57 -13.23
C VAL A 31 4.35 0.52 -13.90
N GLY A 32 3.77 -0.60 -14.37
CA GLY A 32 4.50 -1.65 -15.08
C GLY A 32 5.08 -1.18 -16.42
N LEU A 33 4.30 -0.44 -17.21
CA LEU A 33 4.76 0.13 -18.48
C LEU A 33 5.92 1.10 -18.26
N LEU A 34 5.79 2.01 -17.30
CA LEU A 34 6.82 2.99 -16.98
C LEU A 34 8.11 2.28 -16.51
N ALA A 35 7.99 1.33 -15.58
CA ALA A 35 9.13 0.53 -15.12
C ALA A 35 9.79 -0.23 -16.28
N GLY A 36 9.00 -0.82 -17.18
CA GLY A 36 9.48 -1.53 -18.35
C GLY A 36 10.25 -0.63 -19.32
N VAL A 37 9.72 0.55 -19.65
CA VAL A 37 10.39 1.55 -20.50
C VAL A 37 11.72 1.98 -19.89
N LEU A 38 11.74 2.30 -18.59
CA LEU A 38 12.97 2.70 -17.88
C LEU A 38 14.07 1.62 -17.92
N ILE A 39 13.68 0.35 -17.82
CA ILE A 39 14.60 -0.79 -17.90
C ILE A 39 15.07 -0.98 -19.35
N HIS A 40 14.16 -0.88 -20.32
CA HIS A 40 14.44 -1.04 -21.74
C HIS A 40 15.42 0.03 -22.25
N GLU A 41 15.22 1.29 -21.85
CA GLU A 41 16.11 2.42 -22.18
C GLU A 41 17.42 2.40 -21.40
N LYS A 42 17.63 1.44 -20.50
CA LYS A 42 18.79 1.32 -19.60
C LYS A 42 18.99 2.55 -18.69
N ALA A 43 17.99 3.43 -18.60
CA ALA A 43 17.99 4.60 -17.71
C ALA A 43 17.91 4.18 -16.24
N TRP A 44 17.33 3.01 -15.95
CA TRP A 44 17.27 2.45 -14.60
C TRP A 44 17.49 0.94 -14.59
N ARG A 45 18.17 0.45 -13.55
CA ARG A 45 18.36 -0.98 -13.29
C ARG A 45 17.97 -1.28 -11.84
N PRO A 46 17.10 -2.28 -11.59
CA PRO A 46 16.74 -2.66 -10.24
C PRO A 46 17.98 -3.19 -9.51
N SER A 47 18.43 -2.47 -8.49
CA SER A 47 19.58 -2.89 -7.70
C SER A 47 19.18 -4.03 -6.76
N PRO A 48 20.10 -4.95 -6.41
CA PRO A 48 19.83 -5.99 -5.43
C PRO A 48 19.34 -5.44 -4.08
N ALA A 49 19.83 -4.25 -3.69
CA ALA A 49 19.37 -3.55 -2.50
C ALA A 49 17.90 -3.10 -2.60
N PHE A 50 17.47 -2.61 -3.76
CA PHE A 50 16.08 -2.23 -4.02
C PHE A 50 15.14 -3.44 -3.92
N VAL A 51 15.51 -4.55 -4.55
CA VAL A 51 14.72 -5.79 -4.49
C VAL A 51 14.64 -6.33 -3.05
N SER A 52 15.77 -6.32 -2.32
CA SER A 52 15.81 -6.72 -0.92
C SER A 52 14.89 -5.84 -0.04
N ARG A 53 14.87 -4.53 -0.29
CA ARG A 53 13.96 -3.60 0.40
C ARG A 53 12.50 -3.93 0.11
N ILE A 54 12.12 -4.13 -1.16
CA ILE A 54 10.75 -4.51 -1.51
C ILE A 54 10.34 -5.81 -0.81
N ALA A 55 11.20 -6.84 -0.84
CA ALA A 55 10.91 -8.12 -0.21
C ALA A 55 10.68 -7.98 1.31
N ARG A 56 11.49 -7.16 2.00
CA ARG A 56 11.32 -6.90 3.44
C ARG A 56 10.04 -6.13 3.75
N VAL A 57 9.67 -5.16 2.91
CA VAL A 57 8.40 -4.44 3.03
C VAL A 57 7.21 -5.39 2.84
N LEU A 58 7.25 -6.24 1.81
CA LEU A 58 6.23 -7.26 1.58
C LEU A 58 6.12 -8.24 2.76
N ALA A 59 7.25 -8.66 3.34
CA ALA A 59 7.25 -9.50 4.54
C ALA A 59 6.61 -8.80 5.75
N ALA A 60 6.93 -7.52 6.00
CA ALA A 60 6.27 -6.73 7.05
C ALA A 60 4.75 -6.62 6.82
N SER A 61 4.33 -6.35 5.58
CA SER A 61 2.92 -6.30 5.20
C SER A 61 2.22 -7.65 5.42
N ALA A 62 2.89 -8.77 5.13
CA ALA A 62 2.35 -10.11 5.36
C ALA A 62 2.17 -10.40 6.86
N VAL A 63 3.13 -10.01 7.71
CA VAL A 63 3.00 -10.16 9.17
C VAL A 63 1.82 -9.34 9.69
N MET A 64 1.70 -8.07 9.27
CA MET A 64 0.54 -7.23 9.61
C MET A 64 -0.77 -7.87 9.13
N ALA A 65 -0.83 -8.37 7.90
CA ALA A 65 -2.01 -9.02 7.36
C ALA A 65 -2.39 -10.26 8.17
N GLY A 66 -1.42 -11.08 8.58
CA GLY A 66 -1.63 -12.23 9.46
C GLY A 66 -2.21 -11.84 10.82
N LEU A 67 -1.67 -10.78 11.44
CA LEU A 67 -2.19 -10.26 12.71
C LEU A 67 -3.64 -9.75 12.57
N LEU A 68 -3.94 -9.01 11.51
CA LEU A 68 -5.29 -8.51 11.23
C LEU A 68 -6.27 -9.64 10.91
N LEU A 69 -5.82 -10.70 10.22
CA LEU A 69 -6.62 -11.89 9.98
C LEU A 69 -6.97 -12.62 11.28
N LEU A 70 -5.99 -12.79 12.17
CA LEU A 70 -6.23 -13.38 13.50
C LEU A 70 -7.23 -12.52 14.31
N ALA A 71 -7.11 -11.20 14.26
CA ALA A 71 -8.06 -10.29 14.88
C ALA A 71 -9.48 -10.41 14.28
N SER A 72 -9.58 -10.58 12.96
CA SER A 72 -10.84 -10.77 12.24
C SER A 72 -11.53 -12.08 12.63
N ILE A 73 -10.78 -13.19 12.73
CA ILE A 73 -11.32 -14.48 13.16
C ILE A 73 -11.82 -14.39 14.62
N ASN A 74 -11.11 -13.66 15.48
CA ASN A 74 -11.47 -13.47 16.89
C ASN A 74 -12.38 -12.25 17.14
N TYR A 75 -13.01 -11.72 16.10
CA TYR A 75 -13.83 -10.50 16.17
C TYR A 75 -14.97 -10.61 17.19
N GLY A 76 -15.53 -11.81 17.39
CA GLY A 76 -16.58 -12.05 18.38
C GLY A 76 -16.14 -11.85 19.84
N LEU A 77 -14.87 -12.13 20.17
CA LEU A 77 -14.29 -11.81 21.47
C LEU A 77 -13.97 -10.31 21.58
N LEU A 78 -13.45 -9.74 20.49
CA LEU A 78 -13.04 -8.34 20.45
C LEU A 78 -14.22 -7.37 20.55
N SER A 79 -15.34 -7.66 19.89
CA SER A 79 -16.55 -6.84 19.95
C SER A 79 -17.22 -6.85 21.32
N ARG A 80 -17.10 -7.96 22.06
CA ARG A 80 -17.61 -8.08 23.44
C ARG A 80 -16.75 -7.31 24.45
N ILE A 81 -15.44 -7.27 24.25
CA ILE A 81 -14.50 -6.58 25.16
C ILE A 81 -14.52 -5.06 24.93
N LEU A 82 -14.63 -4.62 23.67
CA LEU A 82 -14.50 -3.20 23.32
C LEU A 82 -15.81 -2.42 23.30
N LEU A 83 -16.97 -3.10 23.43
CA LEU A 83 -18.34 -2.58 23.65
C LEU A 83 -18.84 -1.48 22.68
N ALA A 84 -18.02 -1.03 21.74
CA ALA A 84 -18.32 -0.11 20.65
C ALA A 84 -17.54 -0.52 19.39
N LYS A 85 -18.25 -0.66 18.28
CA LYS A 85 -17.70 -1.14 17.00
C LYS A 85 -16.63 -0.19 16.46
N GLU A 86 -16.81 1.10 16.65
CA GLU A 86 -15.88 2.15 16.20
C GLU A 86 -14.54 2.05 16.93
N ILE A 87 -14.57 1.85 18.25
CA ILE A 87 -13.36 1.74 19.07
C ILE A 87 -12.61 0.46 18.71
N ALA A 88 -13.33 -0.65 18.48
CA ALA A 88 -12.72 -1.90 18.04
C ALA A 88 -11.95 -1.76 16.73
N VAL A 89 -12.54 -1.06 15.74
CA VAL A 89 -11.88 -0.82 14.46
C VAL A 89 -10.65 0.07 14.63
N LEU A 90 -10.76 1.17 15.40
CA LEU A 90 -9.62 2.07 15.65
C LEU A 90 -8.45 1.36 16.34
N VAL A 91 -8.73 0.53 17.34
CA VAL A 91 -7.72 -0.24 18.06
C VAL A 91 -7.06 -1.27 17.14
N VAL A 92 -7.83 -2.01 16.35
CA VAL A 92 -7.28 -3.01 15.41
C VAL A 92 -6.43 -2.33 14.33
N CYS A 93 -6.88 -1.22 13.76
CA CYS A 93 -6.09 -0.44 12.82
C CYS A 93 -4.81 0.11 13.46
N GLY A 94 -4.90 0.63 14.68
CA GLY A 94 -3.75 1.13 15.44
C GLY A 94 -2.72 0.05 15.74
N LEU A 95 -3.17 -1.14 16.15
CA LEU A 95 -2.32 -2.31 16.38
C LEU A 95 -1.67 -2.81 15.09
N GLY A 96 -2.42 -2.87 13.99
CA GLY A 96 -1.89 -3.22 12.67
C GLY A 96 -0.80 -2.24 12.22
N ALA A 97 -1.05 -0.94 12.34
CA ALA A 97 -0.08 0.10 12.01
C ALA A 97 1.18 0.02 12.89
N ALA A 98 1.01 -0.19 14.20
CA ALA A 98 2.12 -0.35 15.13
C ALA A 98 2.96 -1.59 14.81
N ALA A 99 2.32 -2.73 14.56
CA ALA A 99 2.99 -3.98 14.20
C ALA A 99 3.76 -3.83 12.88
N TYR A 100 3.15 -3.22 11.87
CA TYR A 100 3.81 -2.94 10.60
C TYR A 100 5.04 -2.03 10.78
N GLY A 101 4.90 -0.95 11.56
CA GLY A 101 6.02 -0.07 11.90
C GLY A 101 7.17 -0.81 12.58
N VAL A 102 6.86 -1.62 13.60
CA VAL A 102 7.86 -2.45 14.31
C VAL A 102 8.54 -3.42 13.35
N CYS A 103 7.79 -4.10 12.49
CA CYS A 103 8.35 -5.02 11.48
C CYS A 103 9.27 -4.30 10.48
N LEU A 104 8.91 -3.10 10.01
CA LEU A 104 9.76 -2.32 9.12
C LEU A 104 11.11 -1.96 9.75
N PHE A 105 11.11 -1.59 11.04
CA PHE A 105 12.34 -1.32 11.78
C PHE A 105 13.14 -2.61 12.04
N ALA A 106 12.47 -3.68 12.47
CA ALA A 106 13.09 -4.97 12.75
C ALA A 106 13.75 -5.59 11.51
N PHE A 107 13.08 -5.52 10.35
CA PHE A 107 13.65 -5.99 9.07
C PHE A 107 14.67 -5.02 8.47
N ARG A 108 14.94 -3.86 9.10
CA ARG A 108 15.76 -2.77 8.54
C ARG A 108 15.34 -2.43 7.10
N ALA A 109 14.03 -2.50 6.82
CA ALA A 109 13.50 -2.14 5.51
C ALA A 109 13.61 -0.63 5.28
N VAL A 110 13.45 0.14 6.37
CA VAL A 110 13.60 1.59 6.42
C VAL A 110 14.55 1.94 7.56
N THR A 111 15.58 2.72 7.28
CA THR A 111 16.43 3.28 8.34
C THR A 111 15.88 4.63 8.81
N LEU A 112 16.01 4.94 10.09
CA LEU A 112 15.58 6.23 10.66
C LEU A 112 16.21 7.43 9.93
N SER A 113 17.43 7.25 9.40
CA SER A 113 18.11 8.23 8.54
C SER A 113 17.39 8.50 7.23
N GLU A 114 16.80 7.49 6.60
CA GLU A 114 16.03 7.65 5.36
C GLU A 114 14.67 8.28 5.62
N LEU A 115 14.00 7.88 6.71
CA LEU A 115 12.75 8.50 7.14
C LEU A 115 12.97 9.99 7.45
N LYS A 116 14.07 10.30 8.13
CA LYS A 116 14.45 11.68 8.45
C LYS A 116 14.88 12.46 7.21
N ALA A 117 15.51 11.82 6.22
CA ALA A 117 15.88 12.45 4.95
C ALA A 117 14.67 12.78 4.07
N THR A 118 13.63 11.94 4.05
CA THR A 118 12.38 12.23 3.32
C THR A 118 11.55 13.30 4.03
N LEU A 119 11.49 13.28 5.36
CA LEU A 119 10.85 14.33 6.18
C LEU A 119 11.60 15.67 6.13
N ARG A 120 12.92 15.64 5.92
CA ARG A 120 13.77 16.84 5.79
C ARG A 120 13.72 17.46 4.39
N ARG A 121 12.99 16.89 3.43
CA ARG A 121 12.85 17.51 2.12
C ARG A 121 12.06 18.82 2.25
N GLU A 122 12.77 19.92 2.04
CA GLU A 122 12.33 21.31 2.19
C GLU A 122 11.16 21.68 1.25
N PRO A 123 10.30 22.64 1.66
CA PRO A 123 9.29 23.24 0.80
C PRO A 123 9.98 24.05 -0.30
N GLY A 124 10.09 23.48 -1.49
CA GLY A 124 10.84 24.11 -2.57
C GLY A 124 10.71 23.33 -3.86
N GLY A 125 9.48 23.12 -4.32
CA GLY A 125 9.26 22.97 -5.75
C GLY A 125 9.67 24.28 -6.41
N GLY A 126 10.97 24.42 -6.71
CA GLY A 126 11.46 25.48 -7.57
C GLY A 126 10.65 25.41 -8.86
N ALA A 127 9.81 26.42 -9.05
CA ALA A 127 9.10 26.63 -10.30
C ALA A 127 10.13 26.54 -11.42
N VAL A 128 9.85 25.70 -12.41
CA VAL A 128 10.60 25.66 -13.66
C VAL A 128 10.37 27.04 -14.30
N SER A 129 11.29 27.95 -14.06
CA SER A 129 11.31 29.30 -14.62
C SER A 129 12.21 29.28 -15.85
N GLY A 130 11.63 29.55 -17.01
CA GLY A 130 12.31 29.76 -18.29
C GLY A 130 12.44 28.48 -19.12
N LEU A 131 12.22 28.50 -20.43
CA LEU A 131 12.52 29.60 -21.35
C LEU A 131 11.51 29.70 -22.49
N ASP A 132 11.21 30.95 -22.83
CA ASP A 132 10.83 31.44 -24.16
C ASP A 132 11.78 30.95 -25.26
#